data_AF-X1J4R8-F1
#
_entry.id   AF-X1J4R8-F1
#
_cell.length_a   1.000
_cell.length_b   1.000
_cell.length_c   1.000
_cell.angle_alpha   90.00
_cell.angle_beta   90.00
_cell.angle_gamma   90.00
#
_symmetry.space_group_name_H-M   'P 1'
#
loop_
_entity.id
_entity.type
_entity.pdbx_description
1 polymer ?
#
loop_
_entity_poly.entity_id
_entity_poly.type
_entity_poly.pdbx_seq_one_letter_code
_entity_poly.pdbx_strand_id
1 'polypeptide(L)' 'EFDLLSGSISSKVSHNIRPQYSKVSEFCTELTGITPGELEGEKNFSEFLDMIKEGFPHLKNYT' A
#
# COMPACT_ATOMS: atom_id res chain seq x y z
N GLU A 1 -12.78 -2.03 -5.17
CA GLU A 1 -14.07 -2.59 -4.79
C GLU A 1 -14.57 -3.54 -5.86
N PHE A 2 -15.17 -4.65 -5.43
CA PHE A 2 -15.73 -5.66 -6.32
C PHE A 2 -17.24 -5.62 -6.18
N ASP A 3 -17.93 -5.29 -7.26
CA ASP A 3 -19.39 -5.29 -7.30
C ASP A 3 -19.88 -6.73 -7.50
N LEU A 4 -20.49 -7.28 -6.45
CA LEU A 4 -20.98 -8.64 -6.42
C LEU A 4 -22.19 -8.88 -7.35
N LEU A 5 -22.94 -7.83 -7.71
CA LEU A 5 -24.12 -7.96 -8.56
C LEU A 5 -23.74 -8.04 -10.04
N SER A 6 -22.78 -7.22 -10.46
CA SER A 6 -22.28 -7.23 -11.83
C SER A 6 -21.12 -8.20 -12.07
N GLY A 7 -20.49 -8.69 -10.99
CA GLY A 7 -19.29 -9.52 -11.06
C GLY A 7 -18.06 -8.76 -11.56
N SER A 8 -18.05 -7.43 -11.44
CA SER A 8 -17.03 -6.57 -12.02
C SER A 8 -16.25 -5.79 -10.94
N ILE A 9 -15.01 -5.41 -11.28
CA ILE A 9 -14.20 -4.55 -10.42
C ILE A 9 -14.63 -3.11 -10.68
N SER A 10 -15.27 -2.47 -9.69
CA SER A 10 -15.70 -1.07 -9.77
C SER A 10 -14.58 -0.09 -9.45
N SER A 11 -13.59 -0.50 -8.66
CA SER A 11 -12.44 0.35 -8.32
C SER A 11 -11.21 -0.47 -7.91
N LYS A 12 -10.02 0.07 -8.15
CA LYS A 12 -8.75 -0.49 -7.63
C LYS A 12 -7.93 0.66 -7.07
N VAL A 13 -7.41 0.48 -5.85
CA VAL A 13 -6.48 1.40 -5.22
C VAL A 13 -5.21 0.62 -4.88
N SER A 14 -4.06 1.20 -5.17
CA SER A 14 -2.75 0.63 -4.87
C SER A 14 -1.88 1.70 -4.25
N HIS A 15 -1.05 1.31 -3.28
CA HIS A 15 -0.13 2.22 -2.59
C HIS A 15 1.26 1.60 -2.55
N ASN A 16 2.26 2.42 -2.85
CA ASN A 16 3.64 2.08 -2.55
C ASN A 16 3.92 2.37 -1.08
N ILE A 17 4.79 1.58 -0.47
CA ILE A 17 5.14 1.73 0.95
C ILE A 17 6.66 1.81 1.05
N ARG A 18 7.15 2.86 1.72
CA ARG A 18 8.58 3.04 1.92
C ARG A 18 9.10 2.07 2.98
N PRO A 19 10.12 1.23 2.66
CA PRO A 19 10.73 0.34 3.63
C PRO A 19 11.49 1.14 4.71
N GLN A 20 11.40 0.69 5.98
CA GLN A 20 12.07 1.36 7.11
C GLN A 20 13.50 0.86 7.36
N TYR A 21 13.76 -0.43 7.11
CA TYR A 21 14.99 -1.10 7.56
C TYR A 21 15.94 -1.51 6.44
N SER A 22 15.53 -1.38 5.18
CA SER A 22 16.31 -1.79 4.02
C SER A 22 16.12 -0.83 2.85
N LYS A 23 17.12 -0.80 1.98
CA LYS A 23 17.01 -0.14 0.67
C LYS A 23 16.50 -1.15 -0.35
N VAL A 24 15.74 -0.69 -1.33
CA VAL A 24 15.34 -1.50 -2.48
C VAL A 24 16.59 -1.80 -3.30
N SER A 25 16.85 -3.09 -3.54
CA SER A 25 17.97 -3.54 -4.35
C SER A 25 17.66 -3.43 -5.85
N GLU A 26 18.69 -3.48 -6.69
CA GLU A 26 18.51 -3.56 -8.14
C GLU A 26 17.68 -4.79 -8.55
N PHE A 27 17.91 -5.94 -7.91
CA PHE A 27 17.11 -7.15 -8.12
C PHE A 27 15.63 -6.94 -7.79
N CYS A 28 15.32 -6.30 -6.66
CA CYS A 28 13.93 -5.96 -6.31
C CYS A 28 13.31 -4.99 -7.32
N THR A 29 14.10 -4.05 -7.83
CA THR A 29 13.66 -3.09 -8.86
C THR A 29 13.35 -3.81 -10.17
N GLU A 30 14.21 -4.73 -10.61
CA GLU A 30 14.01 -5.53 -11.82
C GLU A 30 12.75 -6.40 -11.72
N LEU A 31 12.53 -7.03 -10.58
CA LEU A 31 11.39 -7.92 -10.37
C LEU A 31 10.05 -7.18 -10.26
N THR A 32 10.03 -6.02 -9.59
CA THR A 32 8.78 -5.31 -9.25
C THR A 32 8.50 -4.11 -10.14
N GLY A 33 9.51 -3.60 -10.85
CA GLY A 33 9.48 -2.33 -11.56
C GLY A 33 9.54 -1.10 -10.66
N ILE A 34 9.60 -1.27 -9.32
CA ILE A 34 9.56 -0.17 -8.37
C ILE A 34 10.98 0.31 -8.07
N THR A 35 11.24 1.58 -8.38
CA THR A 35 12.52 2.23 -8.13
C THR A 35 12.58 2.86 -6.74
N PRO A 36 13.78 3.04 -6.15
CA PRO A 36 13.92 3.76 -4.89
C PRO A 36 13.35 5.19 -4.93
N GLY A 37 13.40 5.86 -6.08
CA GLY A 37 12.86 7.22 -6.24
C GLY A 37 11.34 7.29 -6.15
N GLU A 38 10.62 6.26 -6.62
CA GLU A 38 9.16 6.16 -6.48
C GLU A 38 8.70 5.93 -5.03
N LEU A 39 9.63 5.63 -4.12
CA LEU A 39 9.38 5.46 -2.70
C LEU A 39 9.80 6.68 -1.88
N GLU A 40 10.42 7.67 -2.51
CA GLU A 40 10.84 8.91 -1.86
C GLU A 40 9.61 9.77 -1.57
N GLY A 41 9.31 9.97 -0.27
CA GLY A 41 8.11 10.70 0.17
C GLY A 41 6.89 9.82 0.43
N GLU A 42 6.94 8.53 0.10
CA GLU A 42 5.88 7.58 0.44
C GLU A 42 5.84 7.27 1.94
N LYS A 43 4.63 6.93 2.42
CA LYS A 43 4.41 6.53 3.82
C LYS A 43 5.16 5.25 4.13
N ASN A 44 5.66 5.15 5.34
CA ASN A 44 6.13 3.87 5.87
C ASN A 44 4.93 2.99 6.29
N PHE A 45 5.18 1.71 6.58
CA PHE A 45 4.12 0.76 6.87
C PHE A 45 3.22 1.15 8.06
N SER A 46 3.81 1.71 9.13
CA SER A 46 3.03 2.15 10.29
C SER A 46 2.10 3.32 9.94
N GLU A 47 2.64 4.34 9.28
CA GLU A 47 1.87 5.52 8.83
C GLU A 47 0.75 5.12 7.85
N PHE A 48 1.04 4.14 6.99
CA PHE A 48 0.04 3.59 6.08
C PHE A 48 -1.10 2.89 6.84
N LEU A 49 -0.79 2.08 7.86
CA LEU A 49 -1.81 1.43 8.67
C LEU A 49 -2.68 2.42 9.43
N ASP A 50 -2.10 3.49 9.98
CA ASP A 50 -2.87 4.54 10.66
C ASP A 50 -3.85 5.21 9.70
N MET A 51 -3.41 5.55 8.48
CA MET A 51 -4.27 6.10 7.43
C MET A 51 -5.42 5.14 7.05
N ILE A 52 -5.15 3.83 6.93
CA ILE A 52 -6.20 2.85 6.63
C ILE A 52 -7.20 2.75 7.78
N LYS A 53 -6.75 2.79 9.04
CA LYS A 53 -7.64 2.77 10.22
C LYS A 53 -8.55 4.00 10.31
N GLU A 54 -8.09 5.15 9.83
CA GLU A 54 -8.94 6.35 9.71
C GLU A 54 -10.04 6.17 8.67
N GLY A 55 -9.73 5.55 7.53
CA GLY A 55 -10.69 5.23 6.47
C GLY A 55 -11.71 4.15 6.87
N PHE A 56 -11.35 3.28 7.81
CA PHE A 56 -12.19 2.17 8.27
C PHE A 56 -12.31 2.15 9.81
N PRO A 57 -13.12 3.03 10.42
CA PRO A 57 -13.18 3.20 11.87
C PRO A 57 -13.54 1.93 12.66
N HIS A 58 -14.26 1.00 12.03
CA HIS A 58 -14.63 -0.29 12.62
C HIS A 58 -13.43 -1.24 12.82
N LEU A 59 -12.28 -0.97 12.19
CA LEU A 59 -11.05 -1.73 12.37
C LEU A 59 -10.21 -1.25 13.56
N LYS A 60 -10.57 -0.14 14.22
CA LYS A 60 -9.79 0.44 15.33
C LYS A 60 -9.62 -0.48 16.55
N ASN A 61 -10.51 -1.46 16.72
CA ASN A 61 -10.50 -2.38 17.86
C ASN A 61 -9.76 -3.71 17.61
N TYR A 62 -9.24 -3.93 16.40
CA TYR A 62 -8.48 -5.13 16.04
C TYR A 62 -6.99 -4.79 15.95
N THR A 63 -6.36 -4.50 17.09
CA THR A 63 -4.90 -4.46 17.23
C THR A 63 -4.47 -4.87 18.62
#